data_AF-I1ICR7-F1
#
_entry.id   AF-I1ICR7-F1
#
_cell.length_a   1.000
_cell.length_b   1.000
_cell.length_c   1.000
_cell.angle_alpha   90.00
_cell.angle_beta   90.00
_cell.angle_gamma   90.00
#
_symmetry.space_group_name_H-M   'P 1'
#
loop_
_entity.id
_entity.type
_entity.pdbx_description
1 polymer ?
#
loop_
_entity_poly.entity_id
_entity_poly.type
_entity_poly.pdbx_seq_one_letter_code
_entity_poly.pdbx_strand_id
1 'polypeptide(L)'
;MAAVHPTTAALPTRQSLLSFPRPSTLSWSASITQHRAPLSPRLALSPPPAANRRSFVVRAAWTRRSRGELEKNPNRKSWKQRTDMYMRPFLLNVFFSKRFVHAKVMHRGTSKVIAVATTNAKDLRNTLPSLVDENACRTIGRLIAERSMDADVFAMAYEPKKNERVEGKLGIVIDTIKEYGIIFA
;
A
#
# COMPACT_ATOMS: atom_id res chain seq x y z
N MET A 1 -18.15 -15.47 61.13
CA MET A 1 -19.58 -15.72 60.84
C MET A 1 -20.17 -14.48 60.17
N ALA A 2 -20.33 -14.49 58.86
CA ALA A 2 -21.40 -13.78 58.13
C ALA A 2 -21.40 -14.34 56.71
N ALA A 3 -22.57 -14.78 56.26
CA ALA A 3 -22.73 -15.82 55.25
C ALA A 3 -22.72 -15.32 53.81
N VAL A 4 -22.36 -16.27 52.96
CA VAL A 4 -22.36 -16.27 51.49
C VAL A 4 -23.79 -16.28 50.96
N HIS A 5 -24.10 -15.43 49.97
CA HIS A 5 -25.22 -15.65 49.05
C HIS A 5 -24.86 -15.19 47.63
N PRO A 6 -24.95 -16.06 46.60
CA PRO A 6 -24.89 -15.67 45.20
C PRO A 6 -26.30 -15.52 44.62
N THR A 7 -26.62 -14.34 44.06
CA THR A 7 -27.88 -14.10 43.35
C THR A 7 -27.71 -14.46 41.87
N THR A 8 -28.31 -15.58 41.49
CA THR A 8 -28.57 -16.02 40.12
C THR A 8 -29.74 -15.21 39.54
N ALA A 9 -29.55 -14.57 38.38
CA ALA A 9 -30.63 -14.00 37.59
C ALA A 9 -30.67 -14.70 36.22
N ALA A 10 -31.81 -15.31 35.94
CA ALA A 10 -32.09 -16.18 34.80
C ALA A 10 -32.26 -15.38 33.48
N LEU A 11 -31.74 -15.97 32.40
CA LEU A 11 -31.93 -15.53 31.02
C LEU A 11 -33.32 -15.93 30.51
N PRO A 12 -34.09 -15.06 29.85
CA PRO A 12 -35.28 -15.47 29.14
C PRO A 12 -34.95 -16.03 27.75
N THR A 13 -35.26 -17.31 27.57
CA THR A 13 -35.36 -18.00 26.28
C THR A 13 -36.52 -17.41 25.46
N ARG A 14 -36.27 -16.97 24.22
CA ARG A 14 -37.34 -16.77 23.24
C ARG A 14 -36.89 -17.26 21.86
N GLN A 15 -37.47 -18.40 21.47
CA GLN A 15 -37.46 -18.94 20.12
C GLN A 15 -38.35 -18.07 19.22
N SER A 16 -37.90 -17.75 18.01
CA SER A 16 -38.76 -17.79 16.81
C SER A 16 -37.92 -17.55 15.55
N LEU A 17 -38.12 -18.46 14.61
CA LEU A 17 -37.54 -18.60 13.29
C LEU A 17 -37.76 -17.36 12.41
N LEU A 18 -36.69 -16.84 11.81
CA LEU A 18 -36.77 -16.06 10.58
C LEU A 18 -35.76 -16.64 9.58
N SER A 19 -36.32 -17.36 8.62
CA SER A 19 -35.67 -17.90 7.44
C SER A 19 -35.05 -16.78 6.60
N PHE A 20 -33.72 -16.79 6.50
CA PHE A 20 -32.98 -15.96 5.56
C PHE A 20 -33.19 -16.47 4.13
N PRO A 21 -33.66 -15.65 3.18
CA PRO A 21 -33.70 -16.04 1.79
C PRO A 21 -32.27 -16.09 1.21
N ARG A 22 -31.97 -17.23 0.57
CA ARG A 22 -30.75 -17.52 -0.19
C ARG A 22 -30.48 -16.41 -1.23
N PRO A 23 -29.23 -15.96 -1.43
CA PRO A 23 -28.93 -15.07 -2.55
C PRO A 23 -29.10 -15.86 -3.86
N SER A 24 -30.09 -15.47 -4.65
CA SER A 24 -30.32 -15.99 -6.00
C SER A 24 -29.18 -15.57 -6.92
N THR A 25 -28.55 -16.58 -7.52
CA THR A 25 -27.54 -16.47 -8.56
C THR A 25 -28.07 -15.60 -9.70
N LEU A 26 -27.47 -14.43 -9.89
CA LEU A 26 -27.72 -13.58 -11.06
C LEU A 26 -27.21 -14.30 -12.32
N SER A 27 -28.11 -15.00 -12.99
CA SER A 27 -27.90 -15.58 -14.31
C SER A 27 -28.06 -14.46 -15.36
N TRP A 28 -26.96 -14.02 -15.96
CA TRP A 28 -27.02 -13.23 -17.19
C TRP A 28 -27.49 -14.12 -18.34
N SER A 29 -28.80 -14.22 -18.54
CA SER A 29 -29.36 -14.76 -19.79
C SER A 29 -29.43 -13.62 -20.81
N ALA A 30 -28.46 -13.59 -21.72
CA ALA A 30 -28.55 -12.82 -22.95
C ALA A 30 -29.56 -13.50 -23.88
N SER A 31 -30.68 -12.83 -24.14
CA SER A 31 -31.68 -13.27 -25.12
C SER A 31 -31.11 -13.13 -26.53
N ILE A 32 -30.62 -14.22 -27.10
CA ILE A 32 -30.33 -14.30 -28.54
C ILE A 32 -31.59 -14.79 -29.23
N THR A 33 -32.25 -13.91 -29.97
CA THR A 33 -33.40 -14.24 -30.81
C THR A 33 -32.95 -15.23 -31.90
N GLN A 34 -33.40 -16.48 -31.80
CA GLN A 34 -33.16 -17.50 -32.83
C GLN A 34 -34.14 -17.31 -33.98
N HIS A 35 -33.74 -16.57 -35.01
CA HIS A 35 -34.44 -16.63 -36.30
C HIS A 35 -34.06 -17.93 -37.02
N ARG A 36 -35.01 -18.86 -37.07
CA ARG A 36 -34.95 -20.13 -37.78
C ARG A 36 -35.22 -19.89 -39.27
N ALA A 37 -34.19 -20.00 -40.12
CA ALA A 37 -34.36 -20.12 -41.57
C ALA A 37 -34.22 -21.59 -41.98
N PRO A 38 -35.06 -22.11 -42.90
CA PRO A 38 -35.05 -23.51 -43.30
C PRO A 38 -33.88 -23.85 -44.23
N LEU A 39 -33.36 -25.05 -44.05
CA LEU A 39 -32.30 -25.70 -44.82
C LEU A 39 -32.75 -26.04 -46.24
N SER A 40 -31.93 -25.72 -47.25
CA SER A 40 -31.92 -26.39 -48.55
C SER A 40 -30.59 -27.14 -48.74
N PRO A 41 -30.58 -28.35 -49.33
CA PRO A 41 -29.41 -29.22 -49.30
C PRO A 41 -28.48 -29.07 -50.52
N ARG A 42 -27.18 -29.15 -50.22
CA ARG A 42 -26.05 -29.67 -51.03
C ARG A 42 -25.82 -29.11 -52.45
N LEU A 43 -24.73 -28.35 -52.59
CA LEU A 43 -23.77 -28.55 -53.68
C LEU A 43 -22.32 -28.31 -53.17
N ALA A 44 -21.48 -29.31 -53.43
CA ALA A 44 -20.01 -29.33 -53.52
C ALA A 44 -19.15 -28.62 -52.45
N LEU A 45 -18.43 -29.43 -51.67
CA LEU A 45 -17.23 -29.00 -50.94
C LEU A 45 -16.15 -28.51 -51.91
N SER A 46 -15.89 -27.21 -51.91
CA SER A 46 -14.55 -26.69 -52.18
C SER A 46 -14.01 -26.08 -50.88
N PRO A 47 -12.79 -26.43 -50.43
CA PRO A 47 -12.23 -25.81 -49.25
C PRO A 47 -11.90 -24.33 -49.57
N PRO A 48 -12.34 -23.37 -48.75
CA PRO A 48 -11.91 -21.98 -48.93
C PRO A 48 -10.39 -21.89 -48.68
N PRO A 49 -9.66 -21.06 -49.44
CA PRO A 49 -8.23 -20.86 -49.20
C PRO A 49 -8.03 -20.33 -47.79
N ALA A 50 -6.97 -20.81 -47.13
CA ALA A 50 -6.63 -20.53 -45.74
C ALA A 50 -6.61 -19.03 -45.41
N ALA A 51 -7.78 -18.46 -45.12
CA ALA A 51 -7.95 -17.09 -44.69
C ALA A 51 -7.61 -17.01 -43.20
N ASN A 52 -6.31 -16.87 -42.96
CA ASN A 52 -5.69 -16.13 -41.87
C ASN A 52 -6.64 -15.85 -40.68
N ARG A 53 -6.81 -16.84 -39.78
CA ARG A 53 -7.38 -16.63 -38.45
C ARG A 53 -6.41 -15.77 -37.65
N ARG A 54 -6.39 -14.46 -37.93
CA ARG A 54 -5.81 -13.46 -37.04
C ARG A 54 -6.71 -13.47 -35.81
N SER A 55 -6.20 -14.10 -34.77
CA SER A 55 -6.77 -14.06 -33.43
C SER A 55 -7.01 -12.60 -33.06
N PHE A 56 -8.28 -12.22 -32.88
CA PHE A 56 -8.66 -10.99 -32.20
C PHE A 56 -8.38 -11.14 -30.71
N VAL A 57 -7.12 -11.37 -30.35
CA VAL A 57 -6.66 -11.06 -29.00
C VAL A 57 -6.72 -9.54 -28.95
N VAL A 58 -7.71 -9.01 -28.23
CA VAL A 58 -7.61 -7.65 -27.70
C VAL A 58 -6.39 -7.66 -26.78
N ARG A 59 -5.20 -7.45 -27.36
CA ARG A 59 -4.02 -7.07 -26.60
C ARG A 59 -4.46 -5.83 -25.85
N ALA A 60 -4.46 -5.89 -24.52
CA ALA A 60 -4.61 -4.72 -23.68
C ALA A 60 -3.78 -3.61 -24.34
N ALA A 61 -4.49 -2.59 -24.83
CA ALA A 61 -3.94 -1.58 -25.70
C ALA A 61 -3.07 -0.65 -24.84
N TRP A 62 -1.90 -1.13 -24.41
CA TRP A 62 -0.80 -0.26 -24.06
C TRP A 62 -0.29 0.34 -25.36
N THR A 63 -1.11 1.22 -25.95
CA THR A 63 -0.80 1.80 -27.24
C THR A 63 0.42 2.67 -27.08
N ARG A 64 1.39 2.41 -27.96
CA ARG A 64 2.58 3.20 -28.32
C ARG A 64 2.41 4.74 -28.28
N ARG A 65 1.18 5.26 -28.24
CA ARG A 65 0.83 6.67 -27.99
C ARG A 65 1.27 7.21 -26.62
N SER A 66 1.35 6.39 -25.57
CA SER A 66 1.63 6.93 -24.22
C SER A 66 3.04 7.51 -24.06
N ARG A 67 4.03 7.00 -24.80
CA ARG A 67 5.42 7.47 -24.69
C ARG A 67 5.61 8.85 -25.34
N GLY A 68 5.01 9.06 -26.51
CA GLY A 68 5.04 10.37 -27.20
C GLY A 68 4.13 11.42 -26.55
N GLU A 69 3.08 11.03 -25.82
CA GLU A 69 2.23 11.96 -25.06
C GLU A 69 3.00 12.65 -23.92
N LEU A 70 3.93 11.93 -23.26
CA LEU A 70 4.80 12.48 -22.22
C LEU A 70 5.82 13.47 -22.79
N GLU A 71 6.32 13.22 -24.00
CA GLU A 71 7.23 14.13 -24.70
C GLU A 71 6.51 15.40 -25.18
N LYS A 72 5.23 15.30 -25.59
CA LYS A 72 4.41 16.45 -25.99
C LYS A 72 4.06 17.38 -24.83
N ASN A 73 3.94 16.84 -23.62
CA ASN A 73 3.57 17.60 -22.42
C ASN A 73 4.48 17.19 -21.25
N PRO A 74 5.76 17.63 -21.23
CA PRO A 74 6.71 17.26 -20.17
C PRO A 74 6.26 17.73 -18.78
N ASN A 75 5.37 18.72 -18.69
CA ASN A 75 4.81 19.24 -17.44
C ASN A 75 3.62 18.41 -16.90
N ARG A 76 3.10 17.43 -17.65
CA ARG A 76 2.01 16.58 -17.18
C ARG A 76 2.56 15.55 -16.20
N LYS A 77 2.32 15.78 -14.91
CA LYS A 77 2.60 14.78 -13.84
C LYS A 77 2.01 13.42 -14.22
N SER A 78 2.68 12.32 -13.86
CA SER A 78 2.13 10.97 -14.04
C SER A 78 0.95 10.72 -13.09
N TRP A 79 0.10 9.72 -13.36
CA TRP A 79 -0.97 9.33 -12.42
C TRP A 79 -0.39 9.00 -11.05
N LYS A 80 0.69 8.18 -11.02
CA LYS A 80 1.45 7.86 -9.80
C LYS A 80 1.81 9.13 -9.04
N GLN A 81 2.42 10.13 -9.70
CA GLN A 81 2.87 11.36 -9.03
C GLN A 81 1.70 12.19 -8.45
N ARG A 82 0.49 12.10 -9.04
CA ARG A 82 -0.71 12.74 -8.49
C ARG A 82 -1.27 11.98 -7.29
N THR A 83 -1.25 10.65 -7.32
CA THR A 83 -1.86 9.81 -6.29
C THR A 83 -0.91 9.45 -5.14
N ASP A 84 0.40 9.59 -5.35
CA ASP A 84 1.46 9.22 -4.39
C ASP A 84 1.24 9.88 -3.01
N MET A 85 0.75 11.11 -3.00
CA MET A 85 0.46 11.89 -1.79
C MET A 85 -0.65 11.28 -0.93
N TYR A 86 -1.58 10.53 -1.53
CA TYR A 86 -2.69 9.88 -0.83
C TYR A 86 -2.40 8.41 -0.51
N MET A 87 -1.65 7.73 -1.38
CA MET A 87 -1.32 6.30 -1.22
C MET A 87 -0.11 6.09 -0.30
N ARG A 88 0.84 7.02 -0.31
CA ARG A 88 2.06 7.02 0.53
C ARG A 88 2.21 8.38 1.20
N PRO A 89 1.32 8.73 2.13
CA PRO A 89 1.21 10.08 2.68
C PRO A 89 2.39 10.44 3.59
N PHE A 90 2.99 9.47 4.28
CA PHE A 90 4.08 9.69 5.21
C PHE A 90 5.41 9.32 4.59
N LEU A 91 6.40 10.20 4.72
CA LEU A 91 7.73 10.03 4.14
C LEU A 91 8.80 10.11 5.23
N LEU A 92 9.63 9.07 5.33
CA LEU A 92 10.81 9.05 6.18
C LEU A 92 11.96 9.77 5.47
N ASN A 93 12.55 10.75 6.14
CA ASN A 93 13.77 11.41 5.68
C ASN A 93 14.85 11.25 6.75
N VAL A 94 15.90 10.50 6.39
CA VAL A 94 17.06 10.29 7.23
C VAL A 94 18.22 11.08 6.67
N PHE A 95 18.86 11.86 7.53
CA PHE A 95 20.02 12.67 7.22
C PHE A 95 21.18 12.26 8.11
N PHE A 96 22.25 11.81 7.47
CA PHE A 96 23.51 11.47 8.12
C PHE A 96 24.51 12.60 7.94
N SER A 97 24.96 13.18 9.05
CA SER A 97 26.09 14.10 9.09
C SER A 97 27.32 13.38 9.66
N LYS A 98 28.50 14.02 9.54
CA LYS A 98 29.71 13.57 10.22
C LYS A 98 29.60 13.63 11.75
N ARG A 99 28.66 14.42 12.29
CA ARG A 99 28.54 14.71 13.73
C ARG A 99 27.26 14.22 14.38
N PHE A 100 26.21 13.95 13.61
CA PHE A 100 24.91 13.56 14.16
C PHE A 100 24.07 12.85 13.10
N VAL A 101 23.04 12.16 13.57
CA VAL A 101 22.00 11.53 12.76
C VAL A 101 20.69 12.23 13.04
N HIS A 102 19.94 12.52 11.98
CA HIS A 102 18.63 13.17 12.06
C HIS A 102 17.63 12.37 11.23
N ALA A 103 16.57 11.88 11.86
CA ALA A 103 15.43 11.28 11.20
C ALA A 103 14.20 12.15 11.41
N LYS A 104 13.41 12.35 10.36
CA LYS A 104 12.12 13.03 10.45
C LYS A 104 11.08 12.35 9.57
N VAL A 105 9.84 12.40 10.04
CA VAL A 105 8.66 11.93 9.32
C VAL A 105 7.88 13.14 8.85
N MET A 106 7.62 13.19 7.54
CA MET A 106 6.89 14.29 6.90
C MET A 106 5.58 13.78 6.31
N HIS A 107 4.49 14.54 6.48
CA HIS A 107 3.28 14.33 5.70
C HIS A 107 3.41 15.03 4.34
N ARG A 108 3.28 14.31 3.23
CA ARG A 108 3.43 14.85 1.87
C ARG A 108 2.33 15.83 1.50
N GLY A 109 1.10 15.60 1.97
CA GLY A 109 -0.04 16.46 1.62
C GLY A 109 -0.02 17.84 2.27
N THR A 110 0.29 17.89 3.57
CA THR A 110 0.33 19.15 4.32
C THR A 110 1.74 19.68 4.52
N SER A 111 2.78 18.96 4.07
CA SER A 111 4.19 19.28 4.30
C SER A 111 4.56 19.47 5.78
N LYS A 112 3.74 18.93 6.69
CA LYS A 112 3.94 19.03 8.14
C LYS A 112 4.95 17.98 8.60
N VAL A 113 5.79 18.38 9.54
CA VAL A 113 6.66 17.46 10.29
C VAL A 113 5.81 16.81 11.37
N ILE A 114 5.79 15.48 11.43
CA ILE A 114 5.00 14.72 12.39
C ILE A 114 5.86 14.34 13.58
N ALA A 115 6.95 13.65 13.29
CA ALA A 115 7.91 13.18 14.28
C ALA A 115 9.32 13.53 13.84
N VAL A 116 10.18 13.82 14.82
CA VAL A 116 11.60 14.13 14.63
C VAL A 116 12.38 13.36 15.67
N ALA A 117 13.54 12.83 15.31
CA ALA A 117 14.52 12.26 16.23
C ALA A 117 15.92 12.68 15.79
N THR A 118 16.73 13.20 16.72
CA THR A 118 18.13 13.60 16.43
C THR A 118 19.06 13.20 17.54
N THR A 119 20.27 12.75 17.20
CA THR A 119 21.30 12.46 18.23
C THR A 119 21.84 13.74 18.87
N ASN A 120 21.58 14.90 18.26
CA ASN A 120 21.93 16.22 18.80
C ASN A 120 20.92 16.76 19.84
N ALA A 121 19.85 16.02 20.15
CA ALA A 121 18.93 16.38 21.22
C ALA A 121 19.65 16.44 22.58
N LYS A 122 19.23 17.34 23.47
CA LYS A 122 19.87 17.57 24.78
C LYS A 122 20.02 16.28 25.58
N ASP A 123 19.01 15.43 25.53
CA ASP A 123 18.96 14.19 26.29
C ASP A 123 19.95 13.16 25.73
N LEU A 124 19.99 13.00 24.40
CA LEU A 124 20.82 11.98 23.76
C LEU A 124 22.29 12.37 23.64
N ARG A 125 22.59 13.66 23.51
CA ARG A 125 23.95 14.13 23.25
C ARG A 125 24.90 13.88 24.42
N ASN A 126 24.35 13.76 25.63
CA ASN A 126 25.11 13.50 26.85
C ASN A 126 25.06 12.04 27.29
N THR A 127 24.06 11.28 26.85
CA THR A 127 23.90 9.86 27.22
C THR A 127 24.61 8.90 26.27
N LEU A 128 24.70 9.26 24.98
CA LEU A 128 25.33 8.40 23.98
C LEU A 128 26.86 8.58 23.98
N PRO A 129 27.65 7.50 23.94
CA PRO A 129 29.10 7.59 23.85
C PRO A 129 29.57 8.16 22.51
N SER A 130 28.79 7.95 21.45
CA SER A 130 29.01 8.51 20.11
C SER A 130 27.68 8.81 19.44
N LEU A 131 27.66 9.87 18.64
CA LEU A 131 26.46 10.41 18.01
C LEU A 131 26.18 9.85 16.61
N VAL A 132 27.10 9.03 16.07
CA VAL A 132 27.05 8.52 14.69
C VAL A 132 27.32 7.01 14.61
N ASP A 133 27.47 6.34 15.75
CA ASP A 133 27.69 4.90 15.80
C ASP A 133 26.42 4.12 15.43
N GLU A 134 26.57 2.82 15.23
CA GLU A 134 25.47 1.90 14.97
C GLU A 134 24.44 1.90 16.11
N ASN A 135 24.89 1.96 17.36
CA ASN A 135 24.02 2.07 18.54
C ASN A 135 23.21 3.37 18.54
N ALA A 136 23.80 4.47 18.07
CA ALA A 136 23.09 5.73 17.92
C ALA A 136 22.02 5.62 16.82
N CYS A 137 22.32 4.92 15.72
CA CYS A 137 21.36 4.65 14.65
C CYS A 137 20.17 3.82 15.14
N ARG A 138 20.41 2.75 15.92
CA ARG A 138 19.34 1.96 16.56
C ARG A 138 18.49 2.81 17.50
N THR A 139 19.12 3.64 18.33
CA THR A 139 18.42 4.53 19.26
C THR A 139 17.53 5.51 18.49
N ILE A 140 18.01 6.07 17.39
CA ILE A 140 17.20 6.95 16.53
C ILE A 140 16.06 6.20 15.84
N GLY A 141 16.32 5.00 15.32
CA GLY A 141 15.30 4.13 14.71
C GLY A 141 14.17 3.80 15.69
N ARG A 142 14.52 3.49 16.94
CA ARG A 142 13.55 3.31 18.04
C ARG A 142 12.75 4.58 18.31
N LEU A 143 13.42 5.70 18.57
CA LEU A 143 12.75 6.94 18.97
C LEU A 143 11.86 7.52 17.89
N ILE A 144 12.25 7.40 16.62
CA ILE A 144 11.40 7.85 15.52
C ILE A 144 10.18 6.94 15.37
N ALA A 145 10.32 5.63 15.62
CA ALA A 145 9.21 4.71 15.56
C ALA A 145 8.20 4.98 16.66
N GLU A 146 8.65 5.08 17.92
CA GLU A 146 7.82 5.40 19.08
C GLU A 146 7.05 6.72 18.86
N ARG A 147 7.75 7.80 18.49
CA ARG A 147 7.12 9.12 18.23
C ARG A 147 6.17 9.11 17.03
N SER A 148 6.38 8.22 16.06
CA SER A 148 5.47 8.08 14.92
C SER A 148 4.20 7.36 15.34
N MET A 149 4.30 6.32 16.18
CA MET A 149 3.16 5.62 16.74
C MET A 149 2.33 6.51 17.67
N ASP A 150 2.98 7.35 18.48
CA ASP A 150 2.30 8.36 19.32
C ASP A 150 1.49 9.36 18.48
N ALA A 151 1.86 9.53 17.21
CA ALA A 151 1.18 10.40 16.25
C ALA A 151 0.26 9.62 15.27
N ASP A 152 -0.07 8.37 15.60
CA ASP A 152 -0.92 7.47 14.80
C ASP A 152 -0.37 7.15 13.38
N VAL A 153 0.96 7.15 13.23
CA VAL A 153 1.64 6.80 11.98
C VAL A 153 2.28 5.42 12.08
N PHE A 154 1.63 4.43 11.48
CA PHE A 154 2.09 3.04 11.45
C PHE A 154 2.66 2.59 10.09
N ALA A 155 2.48 3.40 9.04
CA ALA A 155 2.98 3.11 7.70
C ALA A 155 3.63 4.34 7.07
N MET A 156 4.78 4.16 6.43
CA MET A 156 5.51 5.25 5.79
C MET A 156 6.30 4.78 4.58
N ALA A 157 6.66 5.70 3.69
CA ALA A 157 7.52 5.42 2.55
C ALA A 157 8.92 6.01 2.79
N TYR A 158 9.95 5.33 2.28
CA TYR A 158 11.30 5.87 2.20
C TYR A 158 11.68 6.02 0.73
N GLU A 159 12.05 7.23 0.31
CA GLU A 159 12.51 7.51 -1.04
C GLU A 159 14.05 7.63 -1.02
N PRO A 160 14.80 6.62 -1.49
CA PRO A 160 16.25 6.72 -1.57
C PRO A 160 16.64 7.82 -2.55
N LYS A 161 17.65 8.62 -2.20
CA LYS A 161 18.18 9.62 -3.13
C LYS A 161 18.93 8.94 -4.27
N LYS A 162 19.14 9.68 -5.36
CA LYS A 162 19.94 9.21 -6.49
C LYS A 162 21.32 8.76 -5.97
N ASN A 163 21.67 7.51 -6.24
CA ASN A 163 22.92 6.84 -5.80
C ASN A 163 23.03 6.52 -4.30
N GLU A 164 21.98 6.69 -3.51
CA GLU A 164 21.97 6.28 -2.09
C GLU A 164 21.63 4.79 -2.00
N ARG A 165 22.56 3.98 -1.47
CA ARG A 165 22.32 2.56 -1.20
C ARG A 165 21.75 2.41 0.20
N VAL A 166 20.76 1.52 0.32
CA VAL A 166 20.14 1.17 1.61
C VAL A 166 21.01 0.12 2.31
N GLU A 167 22.22 0.53 2.68
CA GLU A 167 23.21 -0.32 3.33
C GLU A 167 23.85 0.43 4.52
N GLY A 168 24.47 -0.31 5.43
CA GLY A 168 25.15 0.25 6.60
C GLY A 168 24.21 0.98 7.55
N LYS A 169 24.58 2.21 7.94
CA LYS A 169 23.85 2.99 8.96
C LYS A 169 22.39 3.24 8.61
N LEU A 170 22.09 3.48 7.33
CA LEU A 170 20.72 3.68 6.86
C LEU A 170 19.89 2.40 6.98
N GLY A 171 20.49 1.25 6.63
CA GLY A 171 19.86 -0.07 6.80
C GLY A 171 19.49 -0.31 8.26
N ILE A 172 20.43 -0.07 9.19
CA ILE A 172 20.19 -0.23 10.64
C ILE A 172 18.99 0.60 11.11
N VAL A 173 18.89 1.87 10.69
CA VAL A 173 17.75 2.73 11.07
C VAL A 173 16.44 2.16 10.53
N ILE A 174 16.40 1.77 9.26
CA ILE A 174 15.19 1.24 8.62
C ILE A 174 14.77 -0.10 9.23
N ASP A 175 15.73 -0.99 9.50
CA ASP A 175 15.45 -2.30 10.08
C ASP A 175 14.96 -2.17 11.52
N THR A 176 15.56 -1.27 12.31
CA THR A 176 15.04 -0.96 13.66
C THR A 176 13.60 -0.42 13.57
N ILE A 177 13.29 0.47 12.62
CA ILE A 177 11.92 1.00 12.48
C ILE A 177 10.91 -0.13 12.16
N LYS A 178 11.30 -1.10 11.32
CA LYS A 178 10.47 -2.29 11.03
C LYS A 178 10.28 -3.17 12.26
N GLU A 179 11.34 -3.40 13.03
CA GLU A 179 11.30 -4.20 14.26
C GLU A 179 10.29 -3.64 15.27
N TYR A 180 10.15 -2.31 15.34
CA TYR A 180 9.20 -1.65 16.22
C TYR A 180 7.75 -1.70 15.70
N GLY A 181 7.51 -2.17 14.48
CA GLY A 181 6.16 -2.40 13.94
C GLY A 181 5.68 -1.38 12.90
N ILE A 182 6.56 -0.53 12.38
CA ILE A 182 6.21 0.37 11.28
C ILE A 182 6.42 -0.31 9.93
N ILE A 183 5.41 -0.23 9.06
CA ILE A 183 5.41 -0.84 7.73
C ILE A 183 5.96 0.16 6.69
N PHE A 184 6.90 -0.30 5.87
CA PHE A 184 7.41 0.47 4.74
C PHE A 184 6.66 0.14 3.44
N ALA A 185 6.12 1.18 2.78
CA ALA A 185 5.26 1.06 1.59
C ALA A 185 5.92 1.42 0.26
#